data_AF-A0A382YHL5-F1
#
_entry.id   AF-A0A382YHL5-F1
#
_cell.length_a   1.000
_cell.length_b   1.000
_cell.length_c   1.000
_cell.angle_alpha   90.00
_cell.angle_beta   90.00
_cell.angle_gamma   90.00
#
_symmetry.space_group_name_H-M   'P 1'
#
loop_
_entity.id
_entity.type
_entity.pdbx_description
1 polymer ?
#
loop_
_entity_poly.entity_id
_entity_poly.type
_entity_poly.pdbx_seq_one_letter_code
_entity_poly.pdbx_strand_id
1 'polypeptide(L)'
;MSIIPRRSNLGQHWDLNKSTIFLNHGSFGACPREILEYQFKLRTELESDPVHFFDVTSKQLWAESIDKFSSFINADKKGLIFVPNATTGVNTVLRSLPLQADDEILV
;
A
#
# COMPACT_ATOMS: atom_id res chain seq x y z
N MET A 1 21.73 32.87 6.33
CA MET A 1 20.36 32.32 6.34
C MET A 1 20.45 30.80 6.48
N SER A 2 19.65 30.18 7.34
CA SER A 2 19.70 28.73 7.55
C SER A 2 19.28 27.98 6.28
N ILE A 3 20.12 27.05 5.81
CA ILE A 3 19.95 26.24 4.59
C ILE A 3 18.96 25.06 4.84
N ILE A 4 18.40 24.99 6.04
CA ILE A 4 17.60 23.88 6.50
C ILE A 4 16.15 24.00 5.97
N PRO A 5 15.62 22.99 5.26
CA PRO A 5 14.26 23.03 4.74
C PRO A 5 13.23 23.06 5.88
N ARG A 6 12.18 23.87 5.71
CA ARG A 6 11.08 23.97 6.67
C ARG A 6 10.12 22.79 6.50
N ARG A 7 9.60 22.27 7.61
CA ARG A 7 8.56 21.23 7.60
C ARG A 7 7.27 21.80 6.99
N SER A 8 6.64 21.05 6.09
CA SER A 8 5.34 21.38 5.52
C SER A 8 4.23 21.35 6.58
N ASN A 9 3.20 22.19 6.44
CA ASN A 9 1.99 22.14 7.28
C ASN A 9 1.29 20.78 7.20
N LEU A 10 1.42 20.07 6.06
CA LEU A 10 0.90 18.71 5.92
C LEU A 10 1.60 17.72 6.84
N GLY A 11 2.84 18.00 7.28
CA GLY A 11 3.61 17.15 8.17
C GLY A 11 2.91 16.84 9.51
N GLN A 12 1.88 17.60 9.90
CA GLN A 12 1.05 17.33 11.09
C GLN A 12 0.27 16.01 11.03
N HIS A 13 0.03 15.49 9.82
CA HIS A 13 -0.70 14.24 9.60
C HIS A 13 0.18 13.01 9.82
N TRP A 14 1.49 13.16 9.99
CA TRP A 14 2.43 12.06 10.24
C TRP A 14 3.08 12.20 11.62
N ASP A 15 3.30 11.07 12.29
CA ASP A 15 4.00 11.03 13.58
C ASP A 15 5.54 10.95 13.43
N LEU A 16 6.07 11.55 12.35
CA LEU A 16 7.51 11.65 12.11
C LEU A 16 8.21 12.44 13.21
N ASN A 17 9.32 11.90 13.74
CA ASN A 17 10.13 12.54 14.78
C ASN A 17 10.37 14.03 14.47
N LYS A 18 9.97 14.90 15.40
CA LYS A 18 10.02 16.37 15.23
C LYS A 18 11.45 16.92 15.11
N SER A 19 12.45 16.20 15.65
CA SER A 19 13.87 16.55 15.55
C SER A 19 14.52 16.11 14.23
N THR A 20 13.84 15.27 13.45
CA THR A 20 14.35 14.75 12.18
C THR A 20 13.76 15.52 11.00
N ILE A 21 14.63 15.89 10.06
CA ILE A 21 14.23 16.38 8.74
C ILE A 21 14.20 15.18 7.82
N PHE A 22 13.02 14.59 7.70
CA PHE A 22 12.84 13.36 6.95
C PHE A 22 12.76 13.65 5.45
N LEU A 23 13.90 13.50 4.75
CA LEU A 23 14.03 13.81 3.32
C LEU A 23 13.90 12.58 2.41
N ASN A 24 13.86 11.36 2.96
CA ASN A 24 13.82 10.11 2.19
C ASN A 24 12.49 9.37 2.34
N HIS A 25 11.38 10.02 2.00
CA HIS A 25 10.06 9.37 2.02
C HIS A 25 9.91 8.31 0.91
N GLY A 26 10.68 8.41 -0.17
CA GLY A 26 10.61 7.49 -1.32
C GLY A 26 11.14 6.07 -1.05
N SER A 27 11.82 5.83 0.07
CA SER A 27 12.35 4.50 0.40
C SER A 27 11.29 3.59 1.04
N PHE A 28 10.86 3.92 2.26
CA PHE A 28 9.85 3.13 3.00
C PHE A 28 8.54 3.89 3.24
N GLY A 29 8.53 5.20 3.01
CA GLY A 29 7.41 6.07 3.34
C GLY A 29 7.19 6.24 4.84
N ALA A 30 6.09 6.93 5.15
CA ALA A 30 5.49 7.00 6.48
C ALA A 30 3.98 7.07 6.31
N CYS A 31 3.24 6.38 7.18
CA CYS A 31 1.79 6.32 7.10
C CYS A 31 1.16 7.50 7.85
N PRO A 32 0.16 8.21 7.28
CA PRO A 32 -0.60 9.22 8.03
C PRO A 32 -1.32 8.62 9.24
N ARG A 33 -1.48 9.40 10.30
CA ARG A 33 -2.10 8.99 11.57
C ARG A 33 -3.51 8.44 11.38
N GLU A 34 -4.32 9.10 10.55
CA GLU A 34 -5.70 8.68 10.26
C GLU A 34 -5.77 7.26 9.65
N ILE A 35 -4.79 6.91 8.79
CA ILE A 35 -4.70 5.58 8.20
C ILE A 35 -4.24 4.55 9.24
N LEU A 36 -3.30 4.91 10.11
CA LEU A 36 -2.87 4.05 11.23
C LEU A 36 -4.02 3.78 12.21
N GLU A 37 -4.83 4.79 12.51
CA GLU A 37 -6.03 4.66 13.36
C GLU A 37 -7.06 3.71 12.75
N TYR A 38 -7.31 3.81 11.43
CA TYR A 38 -8.20 2.88 10.75
C TYR A 38 -7.64 1.46 10.71
N GLN A 39 -6.33 1.30 10.45
CA GLN A 39 -5.67 0.01 10.50
C GLN A 39 -5.78 -0.63 11.91
N PHE A 40 -5.66 0.16 12.97
CA PHE A 40 -5.86 -0.31 14.33
C PHE A 40 -7.29 -0.80 14.55
N LYS A 41 -8.31 -0.06 14.09
CA LYS A 41 -9.72 -0.49 14.17
C LYS A 41 -9.95 -1.84 13.47
N LEU A 42 -9.44 -2.01 12.25
CA LEU A 42 -9.56 -3.28 11.52
C LEU A 42 -8.89 -4.44 12.27
N ARG A 43 -7.75 -4.18 12.91
CA ARG A 43 -7.07 -5.19 13.73
C ARG A 43 -7.91 -5.55 14.96
N THR A 44 -8.47 -4.56 15.65
CA THR A 44 -9.37 -4.82 16.78
C THR A 44 -10.61 -5.63 16.37
N GLU A 45 -11.19 -5.32 15.21
CA GLU A 45 -12.33 -6.07 14.66
C GLU A 45 -11.95 -7.52 14.34
N LEU A 46 -10.82 -7.73 13.67
CA LEU A 46 -10.26 -9.05 13.39
C LEU A 46 -10.09 -9.87 14.66
N GLU A 47 -9.50 -9.31 15.72
CA GLU A 47 -9.27 -10.04 16.97
C GLU A 47 -10.59 -10.34 17.73
N SER A 48 -11.65 -9.59 17.46
CA SER A 48 -12.96 -9.79 18.12
C SER A 48 -13.76 -10.97 17.57
N ASP A 49 -13.64 -11.24 16.26
CA ASP A 49 -14.23 -12.40 15.58
C ASP A 49 -13.45 -12.73 14.29
N PRO A 50 -12.35 -13.50 14.40
CA PRO A 50 -11.47 -13.76 13.26
C PRO A 50 -12.16 -14.49 12.12
N VAL A 51 -13.07 -15.42 12.43
CA VAL A 51 -13.78 -16.20 11.41
C VAL A 51 -14.68 -15.29 10.60
N HIS A 52 -15.52 -14.48 11.26
CA HIS A 52 -16.37 -13.54 10.57
C HIS A 52 -15.55 -12.52 9.76
N PHE A 53 -14.47 -11.99 10.35
CA PHE A 53 -13.64 -11.01 9.67
C PHE A 53 -13.02 -11.56 8.38
N PHE A 54 -12.43 -12.75 8.42
CA PHE A 54 -11.81 -13.33 7.22
C PHE A 54 -12.83 -13.84 6.21
N ASP A 55 -13.95 -14.42 6.65
CA ASP A 55 -14.93 -14.97 5.71
C ASP A 55 -15.87 -13.94 5.09
N VAL A 56 -16.11 -12.82 5.76
CA VAL A 56 -17.10 -11.82 5.34
C VAL A 56 -16.46 -10.43 5.21
N THR A 57 -16.07 -9.82 6.33
CA THR A 57 -15.65 -8.41 6.38
C THR A 57 -14.51 -8.11 5.42
N SER A 58 -13.42 -8.88 5.48
CA SER A 58 -12.22 -8.62 4.70
C SER A 58 -12.47 -8.75 3.19
N LYS A 59 -13.32 -9.67 2.75
CA LYS A 59 -13.67 -9.85 1.33
C LYS A 59 -14.42 -8.64 0.80
N GLN A 60 -15.37 -8.11 1.59
CA GLN A 60 -16.10 -6.89 1.24
C GLN A 60 -15.15 -5.68 1.18
N LEU A 61 -14.35 -5.47 2.24
CA LEU A 61 -13.38 -4.36 2.29
C LEU A 61 -12.36 -4.42 1.15
N TRP A 62 -11.94 -5.62 0.76
CA TRP A 62 -11.02 -5.84 -0.35
C TRP A 62 -11.65 -5.43 -1.69
N ALA A 63 -12.88 -5.86 -1.97
CA ALA A 63 -13.61 -5.49 -3.17
C ALA A 63 -13.85 -3.96 -3.25
N GLU A 64 -14.27 -3.35 -2.15
CA GLU A 64 -14.45 -1.89 -2.08
C GLU A 64 -13.13 -1.13 -2.28
N SER A 65 -12.01 -1.66 -1.77
CA SER A 65 -10.68 -1.07 -1.95
C SER A 65 -10.23 -1.13 -3.41
N ILE A 66 -10.49 -2.25 -4.10
CA ILE A 66 -10.22 -2.37 -5.55
C ILE A 66 -11.07 -1.36 -6.33
N ASP A 67 -12.37 -1.25 -6.05
CA ASP A 67 -13.28 -0.32 -6.75
C ASP A 67 -12.84 1.15 -6.58
N LYS A 68 -12.45 1.54 -5.36
CA LYS A 68 -11.94 2.89 -5.08
C LYS A 68 -10.61 3.15 -5.78
N PHE A 69 -9.68 2.19 -5.70
CA PHE A 69 -8.35 2.36 -6.28
C PHE A 69 -8.40 2.38 -7.81
N SER A 70 -9.18 1.49 -8.43
CA SER A 70 -9.35 1.44 -9.89
C SER A 70 -9.89 2.77 -10.43
N SER A 71 -10.85 3.36 -9.72
CA SER A 71 -11.42 4.67 -10.06
C SER A 71 -10.38 5.78 -9.94
N PHE A 72 -9.55 5.75 -8.90
CA PHE A 72 -8.48 6.73 -8.67
C PHE A 72 -7.41 6.73 -9.77
N ILE A 73 -7.02 5.54 -10.25
CA ILE A 73 -5.99 5.40 -11.30
C ILE A 73 -6.57 5.31 -12.72
N ASN A 74 -7.89 5.39 -12.87
CA ASN A 74 -8.60 5.22 -14.15
C ASN A 74 -8.27 3.89 -14.87
N ALA A 75 -8.42 2.76 -14.15
CA ALA A 75 -8.15 1.42 -14.67
C ALA A 75 -9.36 0.48 -14.52
N ASP A 76 -9.41 -0.60 -15.31
CA ASP A 76 -10.42 -1.65 -15.14
C ASP A 76 -10.18 -2.42 -13.84
N LYS A 77 -11.18 -2.38 -12.95
CA LYS A 77 -11.14 -3.10 -11.68
C LYS A 77 -10.96 -4.60 -11.83
N LYS A 78 -11.42 -5.21 -12.93
CA LYS A 78 -11.26 -6.65 -13.17
C LYS A 78 -9.80 -7.04 -13.41
N GLY A 79 -8.95 -6.10 -13.80
CA GLY A 79 -7.52 -6.29 -14.00
C GLY A 79 -6.65 -5.96 -12.78
N LEU A 80 -7.26 -5.69 -11.62
CA LEU A 80 -6.55 -5.22 -10.43
C LEU A 80 -6.64 -6.20 -9.26
N ILE A 81 -5.54 -6.33 -8.54
CA ILE A 81 -5.43 -7.08 -7.29
C ILE A 81 -4.35 -6.44 -6.41
N PHE A 82 -4.45 -6.59 -5.09
CA PHE A 82 -3.36 -6.20 -4.19
C PHE A 82 -2.37 -7.36 -3.99
N VAL A 83 -1.09 -7.02 -3.99
CA VAL A 83 0.02 -7.90 -3.63
C VAL A 83 0.88 -7.23 -2.55
N PRO A 84 1.68 -7.97 -1.76
CA PRO A 84 2.42 -7.41 -0.63
C PRO A 84 3.34 -6.23 -0.96
N ASN A 85 3.98 -6.21 -2.14
CA ASN A 85 4.86 -5.12 -2.58
C ASN A 85 5.18 -5.23 -4.08
N ALA A 86 5.88 -4.22 -4.62
CA ALA A 86 6.29 -4.16 -6.02
C ALA A 86 7.13 -5.36 -6.47
N THR A 87 8.08 -5.81 -5.64
CA THR A 87 8.93 -6.97 -5.93
C THR A 87 8.11 -8.25 -6.05
N THR A 88 7.09 -8.44 -5.21
CA THR A 88 6.14 -9.55 -5.33
C THR A 88 5.39 -9.47 -6.65
N GLY A 89 4.89 -8.29 -7.04
CA GLY A 89 4.21 -8.11 -8.33
C GLY A 89 5.08 -8.50 -9.53
N VAL A 90 6.32 -8.01 -9.59
CA VAL A 90 7.27 -8.37 -10.65
C VAL A 90 7.53 -9.88 -10.69
N ASN A 91 7.78 -10.50 -9.53
CA ASN A 91 8.01 -11.94 -9.45
C ASN A 91 6.78 -12.76 -9.86
N THR A 92 5.57 -12.33 -9.48
CA THR A 92 4.33 -13.00 -9.88
C THR A 92 4.19 -13.05 -11.40
N VAL A 93 4.46 -11.93 -12.09
CA VAL A 93 4.39 -11.89 -13.56
C VAL A 93 5.49 -12.77 -14.17
N LEU A 94 6.75 -12.55 -13.82
CA LEU A 94 7.88 -13.27 -14.43
C LEU A 94 7.79 -14.79 -14.23
N ARG A 95 7.30 -15.26 -13.08
CA ARG A 95 7.13 -16.70 -12.80
C ARG A 95 5.90 -17.32 -13.48
N SER A 96 4.99 -16.50 -13.99
CA SER A 96 3.80 -16.98 -14.69
C SER A 96 4.01 -17.16 -16.19
N LEU A 97 5.09 -16.60 -16.74
CA LEU A 97 5.43 -16.70 -18.16
C LEU A 97 6.12 -18.05 -18.43
N PRO A 98 5.64 -18.85 -19.40
CA PRO A 98 6.25 -20.12 -19.77
C PRO A 98 7.44 -19.89 -20.72
N LEU A 99 8.46 -19.16 -20.28
CA LEU A 99 9.63 -18.86 -21.09
C LEU A 99 10.33 -20.14 -21.52
N GLN A 100 10.68 -20.21 -22.80
CA GLN A 100 11.37 -21.31 -23.43
C GLN A 100 12.86 -20.97 -23.64
N ALA A 101 13.63 -21.96 -24.09
CA ALA A 101 14.94 -21.68 -24.63
C ALA A 101 14.84 -20.65 -25.76
N ASP A 102 15.83 -19.77 -25.83
CA ASP A 102 15.93 -18.67 -26.81
C ASP A 102 14.93 -17.51 -26.62
N ASP A 103 14.06 -17.55 -25.60
CA ASP A 103 13.28 -16.36 -25.18
C ASP A 103 14.19 -15.35 -24.46
N GLU A 104 13.93 -14.06 -24.68
CA GLU A 104 14.67 -12.95 -24.07
C GLU A 104 13.74 -12.03 -23.26
N ILE A 105 14.21 -11.56 -22.11
CA ILE A 105 13.57 -10.49 -21.33
C ILE A 105 14.36 -9.20 -21.55
N LEU A 106 13.70 -8.18 -22.09
CA LEU A 106 14.24 -6.83 -22.22
C LEU A 106 13.73 -5.97 -21.06
N VAL A 107 14.62 -5.16 -20.46
CA VAL A 107 14.34 -4.28 -19.32
C VAL A 107 14.82 -2.87 -19.62
#